data_AF-A0A6J4MVR5-F1
#
_entry.id   AF-A0A6J4MVR5-F1
#
_cell.length_a   1.000
_cell.length_b   1.000
_cell.length_c   1.000
_cell.angle_alpha   90.00
_cell.angle_beta   90.00
_cell.angle_gamma   90.00
#
_symmetry.space_group_name_H-M   'P 1'
#
loop_
_entity.id
_entity.type
_entity.pdbx_description
1 polymer ?
#
loop_
_entity_poly.entity_id
_entity_poly.type
_entity_poly.pdbx_seq_one_letter_code
_entity_poly.pdbx_strand_id
1 'polypeptide(L)' 'MTHYQITIDDSLLPALFSGGSGLKPLLEQILNQILLAQSTEAVGAAPHERTEE' A
#
# COMPACT_ATOMS: atom_id res chain seq x y z
N MET A 1 13.86 -13.31 -0.54
CA MET A 1 13.53 -11.87 -0.58
C MET A 1 12.09 -11.77 -1.05
N THR A 2 11.19 -11.20 -0.26
CA THR A 2 9.78 -11.03 -0.64
C THR A 2 9.64 -9.82 -1.56
N HIS A 3 8.83 -9.95 -2.61
CA HIS A 3 8.58 -8.88 -3.58
C HIS A 3 7.12 -8.45 -3.44
N TYR A 4 6.88 -7.14 -3.28
CA TYR A 4 5.52 -6.59 -3.18
C TYR A 4 5.12 -5.91 -4.48
N GLN A 5 4.00 -6.34 -5.06
CA GLN A 5 3.36 -5.63 -6.16
C GLN A 5 2.68 -4.38 -5.58
N ILE A 6 3.15 -3.19 -5.96
CA ILE A 6 2.62 -1.91 -5.47
C ILE A 6 2.00 -1.18 -6.65
N THR A 7 0.77 -0.68 -6.48
CA THR A 7 0.10 0.16 -7.46
C THR A 7 0.18 1.61 -7.00
N ILE A 8 0.53 2.52 -7.92
CA ILE A 8 0.57 3.96 -7.64
C ILE A 8 -0.58 4.61 -8.42
N ASP A 9 -1.29 5.53 -7.77
CA ASP A 9 -2.34 6.30 -8.42
C ASP A 9 -1.76 7.48 -9.22
N ASP A 10 -2.08 7.55 -10.51
CA ASP A 10 -1.62 8.59 -11.42
C ASP A 10 -2.08 10.00 -10.98
N SER A 11 -3.15 10.12 -10.20
CA SER A 11 -3.61 11.41 -9.64
C SER A 11 -2.65 12.00 -8.60
N LEU A 12 -1.76 11.20 -8.02
CA LEU A 12 -0.74 11.65 -7.08
C LEU A 12 0.53 12.15 -7.80
N LEU A 13 0.73 11.80 -9.07
CA LEU A 13 1.89 12.20 -9.86
C LEU A 13 1.99 13.73 -10.00
N PRO A 14 0.93 14.48 -10.36
CA PRO A 14 1.01 15.94 -10.45
C PRO A 14 1.41 16.59 -9.13
N ALA A 15 0.86 16.11 -8.01
CA ALA A 15 1.18 16.63 -6.67
C ALA A 15 2.64 16.34 -6.28
N LEU A 16 3.21 15.23 -6.73
CA LEU A 16 4.61 14.87 -6.53
C LEU A 16 5.54 15.84 -7.27
N PHE A 17 5.19 16.19 -8.51
CA PHE A 17 5.98 17.11 -9.35
C PHE A 17 5.76 18.60 -9.01
N SER A 18 4.75 18.94 -8.20
CA SER A 18 4.37 20.32 -7.89
C SER A 18 5.09 20.97 -6.69
N GLY A 19 6.16 20.35 -6.16
CA GLY A 19 7.02 21.01 -5.16
C GLY A 19 6.89 20.55 -3.70
N GLY A 20 6.56 19.27 -3.47
CA GLY A 20 6.85 18.60 -2.19
C GLY A 20 5.66 18.15 -1.36
N SER A 21 4.42 18.55 -1.69
CA SER A 21 3.23 18.12 -0.95
C SER A 21 2.70 16.74 -1.37
N GLY A 22 3.03 16.26 -2.57
CA GLY A 22 2.60 14.95 -3.07
C GLY A 22 3.39 13.74 -2.59
N LEU A 23 4.55 13.95 -1.93
CA LEU A 23 5.35 12.84 -1.42
C LEU A 23 4.70 12.17 -0.21
N LYS A 24 4.08 12.96 0.68
CA LYS A 24 3.36 12.45 1.85
C LYS A 24 2.25 11.45 1.46
N PRO A 25 1.27 11.80 0.61
CA PRO A 25 0.20 10.86 0.22
C PRO A 25 0.72 9.66 -0.58
N LEU A 26 1.77 9.84 -1.39
CA LEU A 26 2.41 8.73 -2.09
C LEU A 26 3.05 7.73 -1.11
N LEU A 27 3.82 8.23 -0.16
CA LEU A 27 4.47 7.40 0.86
C LEU A 27 3.43 6.66 1.70
N GLU A 28 2.37 7.35 2.11
CA GLU A 28 1.26 6.76 2.84
C GLU A 28 0.58 5.63 2.05
N GLN A 29 0.29 5.85 0.76
CA GLN A 29 -0.31 4.84 -0.11
C GLN A 29 0.58 3.60 -0.30
N ILE A 30 1.88 3.80 -0.48
CA ILE A 30 2.85 2.71 -0.62
C ILE A 30 2.95 1.92 0.70
N LEU A 31 3.06 2.62 1.83
CA LEU A 31 3.21 1.98 3.14
C LEU A 31 1.99 1.15 3.50
N ASN A 32 0.79 1.67 3.24
CA ASN A 32 -0.46 0.95 3.49
C ASN A 32 -0.56 -0.33 2.67
N GLN A 33 -0.17 -0.32 1.39
CA GLN A 33 -0.15 -1.52 0.56
C GLN A 33 0.84 -2.57 1.05
N ILE A 34 2.05 -2.14 1.45
CA ILE A 34 3.07 -3.03 2.00
C ILE A 34 2.60 -3.66 3.32
N LEU A 35 2.04 -2.85 4.23
CA LEU A 35 1.51 -3.34 5.52
C LEU A 35 0.36 -4.31 5.32
N LEU A 36 -0.54 -4.03 4.37
CA LEU A 36 -1.65 -4.91 4.04
C LEU A 36 -1.17 -6.24 3.47
N ALA A 37 -0.21 -6.22 2.55
CA ALA A 37 0.37 -7.43 1.96
C ALA A 37 1.08 -8.27 3.02
N GLN A 38 1.89 -7.65 3.89
CA GLN A 38 2.53 -8.32 5.01
C GLN A 38 1.53 -8.93 5.99
N SER A 39 0.47 -8.19 6.33
CA SER A 39 -0.57 -8.70 7.23
C SER A 39 -1.31 -9.88 6.60
N THR A 40 -1.62 -9.81 5.31
CA THR A 40 -2.28 -10.89 4.57
C THR A 40 -1.40 -12.13 4.50
N GLU A 41 -0.10 -11.97 4.24
CA GLU A 41 0.87 -13.06 4.20
C GLU A 41 1.08 -13.68 5.59
N ALA A 42 1.20 -12.87 6.63
CA ALA A 42 1.40 -13.34 8.01
C ALA A 42 0.20 -14.11 8.56
N VAL A 43 -1.01 -13.69 8.20
CA VAL A 43 -2.27 -14.34 8.63
C VAL A 43 -2.65 -15.48 7.67
N GLY A 44 -2.11 -15.48 6.44
CA GLY A 44 -2.45 -16.44 5.38
C GLY A 44 -3.86 -16.26 4.81
N ALA A 45 -4.51 -15.13 5.10
CA ALA A 45 -5.87 -14.81 4.66
C ALA A 45 -5.96 -13.31 4.35
N ALA A 46 -6.72 -12.95 3.32
CA ALA A 46 -6.99 -11.56 3.01
C ALA A 46 -7.81 -10.91 4.14
N PRO A 47 -7.91 -9.56 4.19
CA PRO A 47 -8.89 -8.90 5.05
C PRO A 47 -10.25 -9.59 4.86
N HIS A 48 -11.09 -9.65 5.89
CA HIS A 48 -12.44 -10.25 5.85
C HIS A 48 -12.56 -11.73 5.44
N GLU A 49 -11.47 -12.44 5.11
CA GLU A 49 -11.49 -13.89 4.86
C GLU A 49 -11.26 -14.74 6.11
N ARG A 50 -10.88 -14.11 7.24
CA ARG A 50 -10.76 -14.81 8.52
C ARG A 50 -12.14 -15.17 9.06
N THR A 51 -12.57 -16.40 8.85
CA THR A 51 -13.66 -17.02 9.59
C THR A 51 -13.15 -17.46 10.97
N GLU A 52 -13.91 -17.23 12.03
CA GLU A 52 -13.54 -17.52 13.43
C GLU A 52 -13.63 -19.01 13.83
N GLU A 53 -13.59 -19.94 12.86
CA GLU A 53 -13.56 -21.38 13.16
C GLU A 53 -12.22 -21.86 13.71
#